data_AF-A0A0W0Z7B1-F1
#
_entry.id   AF-A0A0W0Z7B1-F1
#
_cell.length_a   1.000
_cell.length_b   1.000
_cell.length_c   1.000
_cell.angle_alpha   90.00
_cell.angle_beta   90.00
_cell.angle_gamma   90.00
#
_symmetry.space_group_name_H-M   'P 1'
#
loop_
_entity.id
_entity.type
_entity.pdbx_description
1 polymer ?
#
loop_
_entity_poly.entity_id
_entity_poly.type
_entity_poly.pdbx_seq_one_letter_code
_entity_poly.pdbx_strand_id
1 'polypeptide(L)'
;MPFYNDIPLIGKYLRSQALLNSISPEKQKALEAEYREAIGLGDNVSFGSGAFNALDAARISDYHGFENTKGPGGASLFKKFNANDDAAKAVRAGIAQALETTPEYQKAKAEYAESAATFKELVKKVPGTFSAQALITTMQENRDEARAAIVTQQTHEKESLEEQFKNKDFIGHLMTTLDIPGNPEDAEAKKSVELVKNALMKDLSESHKKQLQEFDKSTSDALSKLHGSSAEENKQIAFIAHLARLDDTNRKQIEAIAEEMRKKKGIENPEHRTGVDVNFDEDKTRITGIKISDLPHFKTLTGKTIVQNPPGTFSIEMPRIDPLYYQDPRQKPLADMSQIAMAVKASGYDTITMNVNFKGELGMERGRQAYEACINQGFDPDKIIIKVNGKEMKPDELFKEHAETYQKLHGKASQLAADRKADKQPENAPGDTAVVRAAMAKQREINAAKTEVPEEPKSGPQATL
;
A
#
# COMPACT_ATOMS: atom_id res chain seq x y z
N MET A 1 -12.96 44.05 28.69
CA MET A 1 -13.64 43.22 29.71
C MET A 1 -12.75 42.04 30.08
N PRO A 2 -12.07 42.07 31.24
CA PRO A 2 -11.17 41.01 31.69
C PRO A 2 -11.70 40.36 32.98
N PHE A 3 -12.75 39.53 32.89
CA PHE A 3 -13.36 38.91 34.08
C PHE A 3 -13.53 37.38 34.00
N TYR A 4 -13.10 36.72 32.93
CA TYR A 4 -13.21 35.25 32.80
C TYR A 4 -11.91 34.47 33.04
N ASN A 5 -10.79 35.14 33.34
CA ASN A 5 -9.53 34.48 33.67
C ASN A 5 -9.34 34.15 35.16
N ASP A 6 -10.16 34.70 36.06
CA ASP A 6 -9.96 34.61 37.52
C ASP A 6 -10.96 33.68 38.24
N ILE A 7 -11.52 32.68 37.54
CA ILE A 7 -12.22 31.58 38.21
C ILE A 7 -11.28 30.35 38.27
N PRO A 8 -10.57 30.12 39.39
CA PRO A 8 -9.52 29.11 39.51
C PRO A 8 -10.02 27.65 39.44
N LEU A 9 -11.32 27.43 39.31
CA LEU A 9 -11.93 26.10 39.19
C LEU A 9 -12.39 25.79 37.76
N ILE A 10 -12.94 26.74 37.00
CA ILE A 10 -13.47 26.47 35.65
C ILE A 10 -12.38 26.65 34.56
N GLY A 11 -11.47 27.62 34.74
CA GLY A 11 -10.36 27.84 33.79
C GLY A 11 -9.38 26.66 33.71
N LYS A 12 -9.31 25.83 34.77
CA LYS A 12 -8.48 24.62 34.81
C LYS A 12 -9.01 23.54 33.87
N TYR A 13 -10.32 23.25 33.92
CA TYR A 13 -10.96 22.27 33.02
C TYR A 13 -10.96 22.70 31.55
N LEU A 14 -11.04 24.01 31.28
CA LEU A 14 -11.02 24.56 29.92
C LEU A 14 -9.64 24.48 29.25
N ARG A 15 -8.55 24.70 30.00
CA ARG A 15 -7.19 24.59 29.46
C ARG A 15 -6.73 23.15 29.26
N SER A 16 -7.22 22.21 30.07
CA SER A 16 -6.75 20.84 30.07
C SER A 16 -7.49 19.94 29.06
N GLN A 17 -8.80 20.12 28.89
CA GLN A 17 -9.53 19.50 27.77
C GLN A 17 -9.01 20.01 26.41
N ALA A 18 -8.56 21.27 26.35
CA ALA A 18 -7.95 21.82 25.14
C ALA A 18 -6.65 21.08 24.73
N LEU A 19 -5.86 20.58 25.69
CA LEU A 19 -4.65 19.79 25.40
C LEU A 19 -5.02 18.45 24.74
N LEU A 20 -5.96 17.71 25.33
CA LEU A 20 -6.41 16.43 24.76
C LEU A 20 -7.15 16.62 23.44
N ASN A 21 -7.91 17.71 23.28
CA ASN A 21 -8.57 18.05 22.03
C ASN A 21 -7.57 18.41 20.92
N SER A 22 -6.38 18.94 21.24
CA SER A 22 -5.36 19.29 20.25
C SER A 22 -4.71 18.07 19.57
N ILE A 23 -4.77 16.91 20.22
CA ILE A 23 -4.28 15.61 19.71
C ILE A 23 -5.44 14.66 19.36
N SER A 24 -6.66 15.18 19.21
CA SER A 24 -7.82 14.38 18.87
C SER A 24 -7.72 13.83 17.44
N PRO A 25 -8.41 12.72 17.13
CA PRO A 25 -8.47 12.18 15.77
C PRO A 25 -8.91 13.19 14.72
N GLU A 26 -9.84 14.09 15.05
CA GLU A 26 -10.30 15.15 14.14
C GLU A 26 -9.19 16.14 13.79
N LYS A 27 -8.38 16.55 14.77
CA LYS A 27 -7.24 17.45 14.54
C LYS A 27 -6.14 16.76 13.76
N GLN A 28 -5.91 15.47 14.00
CA GLN A 28 -5.00 14.66 13.20
C GLN A 28 -5.45 14.61 11.74
N LYS A 29 -6.74 14.32 11.48
CA LYS A 29 -7.31 14.28 10.13
C LYS A 29 -7.23 15.64 9.41
N ALA A 30 -7.39 16.75 10.14
CA ALA A 30 -7.20 18.08 9.58
C ALA A 30 -5.74 18.33 9.16
N LEU A 31 -4.77 17.90 9.98
CA LEU A 31 -3.35 17.97 9.65
C LEU A 31 -2.98 17.07 8.45
N GLU A 32 -3.52 15.85 8.42
CA GLU A 32 -3.37 14.93 7.28
C GLU A 32 -3.87 15.56 5.96
N ALA A 33 -5.01 16.25 6.00
CA ALA A 33 -5.53 16.97 4.84
C ALA A 33 -4.63 18.13 4.43
N GLU A 34 -4.11 18.89 5.40
CA GLU A 34 -3.28 20.07 5.17
C GLU A 34 -1.91 19.75 4.57
N TYR A 35 -1.32 18.62 4.95
CA TYR A 35 0.01 18.18 4.54
C TYR A 35 -0.02 17.07 3.47
N ARG A 36 -1.16 16.87 2.81
CA ARG A 36 -1.36 15.79 1.82
C ARG A 36 -0.28 15.73 0.74
N GLU A 37 0.21 16.90 0.32
CA GLU A 37 1.21 17.03 -0.75
C GLU A 37 2.64 16.77 -0.27
N ALA A 38 2.87 16.80 1.04
CA ALA A 38 4.14 16.42 1.65
C ALA A 38 4.27 14.90 1.86
N ILE A 39 3.21 14.12 1.58
CA ILE A 39 3.16 12.67 1.79
C ILE A 39 3.98 11.93 0.73
N GLY A 40 4.98 11.19 1.21
CA GLY A 40 5.75 10.21 0.45
C GLY A 40 5.09 8.83 0.33
N LEU A 41 5.79 7.91 -0.34
CA LEU A 41 5.45 6.48 -0.36
C LEU A 41 6.44 5.62 0.44
N GLY A 42 7.43 6.24 1.07
CA GLY A 42 8.57 5.54 1.68
C GLY A 42 9.54 4.94 0.65
N ASP A 43 10.68 4.44 1.14
CA ASP A 43 11.80 4.01 0.29
C ASP A 43 11.70 2.56 -0.22
N ASN A 44 10.78 1.75 0.35
CA ASN A 44 10.70 0.30 0.15
C ASN A 44 9.45 -0.17 -0.62
N VAL A 45 8.78 0.73 -1.33
CA VAL A 45 7.61 0.36 -2.13
C VAL A 45 7.99 -0.26 -3.46
N SER A 46 7.21 -1.25 -3.88
CA SER A 46 7.33 -1.90 -5.18
C SER A 46 5.96 -2.09 -5.81
N PHE A 47 5.87 -1.91 -7.11
CA PHE A 47 4.70 -2.31 -7.88
C PHE A 47 4.91 -3.70 -8.49
N GLY A 48 3.85 -4.50 -8.59
CA GLY A 48 3.90 -5.93 -8.98
C GLY A 48 4.28 -6.18 -10.44
N SER A 49 5.53 -5.89 -10.83
CA SER A 49 6.03 -6.00 -12.21
C SER A 49 5.89 -7.38 -12.84
N GLY A 50 5.88 -8.44 -12.02
CA GLY A 50 5.76 -9.82 -12.48
C GLY A 50 4.34 -10.30 -12.75
N ALA A 51 3.29 -9.54 -12.38
CA ALA A 51 1.91 -10.05 -12.43
C ALA A 51 1.47 -10.42 -13.85
N PHE A 52 1.72 -9.54 -14.82
CA PHE A 52 1.37 -9.81 -16.23
C PHE A 52 2.21 -10.95 -16.80
N ASN A 53 3.52 -10.98 -16.54
CA ASN A 53 4.39 -12.05 -17.01
C ASN A 53 4.03 -13.42 -16.42
N ALA A 54 3.62 -13.48 -15.15
CA ALA A 54 3.14 -14.70 -14.52
C ALA A 54 1.84 -15.20 -15.17
N LEU A 55 0.92 -14.29 -15.49
CA LEU A 55 -0.30 -14.61 -16.25
C LEU A 55 0.04 -15.16 -17.64
N ASP A 56 0.92 -14.48 -18.38
CA ASP A 56 1.30 -14.89 -19.73
C ASP A 56 2.01 -16.25 -19.73
N ALA A 57 2.88 -16.51 -18.76
CA ALA A 57 3.54 -17.81 -18.59
C ALA A 57 2.55 -18.94 -18.22
N ALA A 58 1.44 -18.61 -17.57
CA ALA A 58 0.37 -19.55 -17.23
C ALA A 58 -0.71 -19.65 -18.32
N ARG A 59 -0.54 -18.96 -19.46
CA ARG A 59 -1.50 -18.95 -20.57
C ARG A 59 -1.51 -20.31 -21.28
N ILE A 60 -2.70 -20.79 -21.62
CA ILE A 60 -2.85 -21.87 -22.60
C ILE A 60 -2.54 -21.23 -23.96
N SER A 61 -1.33 -21.48 -24.48
CA SER A 61 -0.87 -20.94 -25.77
C SER A 61 -0.99 -21.97 -26.90
N ASP A 62 -1.15 -23.24 -26.56
CA ASP A 62 -1.25 -24.34 -27.52
C ASP A 62 -2.00 -25.55 -26.92
N TYR A 63 -1.93 -26.69 -27.62
CA TYR A 63 -2.59 -27.92 -27.20
C TYR A 63 -2.06 -28.53 -25.89
N HIS A 64 -0.85 -28.19 -25.43
CA HIS A 64 -0.31 -28.68 -24.16
C HIS A 64 -1.10 -28.13 -22.97
N GLY A 65 -1.72 -26.95 -23.09
CA GLY A 65 -2.56 -26.41 -22.03
C GLY A 65 -3.85 -27.21 -21.76
N PHE A 66 -4.17 -28.20 -22.60
CA PHE A 66 -5.34 -29.09 -22.48
C PHE A 66 -4.98 -30.52 -22.02
N GLU A 67 -3.87 -30.68 -21.29
CA GLU A 67 -3.37 -31.97 -20.77
C GLU A 67 -4.43 -32.81 -20.05
N ASN A 68 -5.33 -32.17 -19.29
CA ASN A 68 -6.35 -32.81 -18.49
C ASN A 68 -7.70 -32.96 -19.20
N THR A 69 -7.85 -32.41 -20.41
CA THR A 69 -9.11 -32.42 -21.14
C THR A 69 -9.44 -33.80 -21.68
N LYS A 70 -10.66 -34.26 -21.43
CA LYS A 70 -11.18 -35.56 -21.90
C LYS A 70 -12.10 -35.36 -23.09
N GLY A 71 -11.92 -36.21 -24.10
CA GLY A 71 -12.78 -36.30 -25.27
C GLY A 71 -13.90 -37.33 -25.12
N PRO A 72 -14.61 -37.62 -26.23
CA PRO A 72 -15.58 -38.70 -26.31
C PRO A 72 -14.99 -40.03 -25.81
N GLY A 73 -15.77 -40.79 -25.03
CA GLY A 73 -15.32 -42.05 -24.43
C GLY A 73 -14.30 -41.91 -23.29
N GLY A 74 -14.01 -40.69 -22.82
CA GLY A 74 -13.12 -40.44 -21.68
C GLY A 74 -11.62 -40.48 -22.01
N ALA A 75 -11.26 -40.60 -23.29
CA ALA A 75 -9.88 -40.56 -23.75
C ALA A 75 -9.27 -39.16 -23.56
N SER A 76 -7.97 -39.08 -23.27
CA SER A 76 -7.26 -37.80 -23.17
C SER A 76 -7.09 -37.17 -24.55
N LEU A 77 -7.58 -35.94 -24.73
CA LEU A 77 -7.42 -35.17 -25.97
C LEU A 77 -5.94 -34.90 -26.24
N PHE A 78 -5.19 -34.52 -25.21
CA PHE A 78 -3.75 -34.29 -25.31
C PHE A 78 -3.00 -35.47 -25.95
N LYS A 79 -3.27 -36.71 -25.51
CA LYS A 79 -2.61 -37.89 -26.09
C LYS A 79 -2.92 -38.09 -27.57
N LYS A 80 -4.15 -37.76 -27.99
CA LYS A 80 -4.57 -37.84 -29.39
C LYS A 80 -3.95 -36.74 -30.23
N PHE A 81 -3.95 -35.50 -29.75
CA PHE A 81 -3.36 -34.36 -30.44
C PHE A 81 -1.83 -34.46 -30.55
N ASN A 82 -1.18 -35.17 -29.62
CA ASN A 82 0.26 -35.40 -29.65
C ASN A 82 0.71 -36.49 -30.64
N ALA A 83 -0.21 -37.11 -31.38
CA ALA A 83 0.14 -38.08 -32.41
C ALA A 83 0.95 -37.43 -33.55
N ASN A 84 1.83 -38.23 -34.18
CA ASN A 84 2.72 -37.77 -35.26
C ASN A 84 2.14 -38.05 -36.65
N ASP A 85 0.86 -37.76 -36.84
CA ASP A 85 0.17 -37.79 -38.12
C ASP A 85 -0.26 -36.38 -38.56
N ASP A 86 -0.60 -36.24 -39.84
CA ASP A 86 -0.88 -34.94 -40.44
C ASP A 86 -2.19 -34.33 -39.92
N ALA A 87 -3.18 -35.16 -39.57
CA ALA A 87 -4.43 -34.67 -38.99
C ALA A 87 -4.19 -34.09 -37.59
N ALA A 88 -3.44 -34.79 -36.73
CA ALA A 88 -3.09 -34.30 -35.41
C ALA A 88 -2.23 -33.03 -35.48
N LYS A 89 -1.31 -32.91 -36.45
CA LYS A 89 -0.55 -31.67 -36.69
C LYS A 89 -1.47 -30.51 -37.10
N ALA A 90 -2.42 -30.75 -38.01
CA ALA A 90 -3.36 -29.72 -38.44
C ALA A 90 -4.27 -29.24 -37.30
N VAL A 91 -4.75 -30.15 -36.43
CA VAL A 91 -5.52 -29.78 -35.23
C VAL A 91 -4.67 -28.94 -34.28
N ARG A 92 -3.42 -29.34 -34.02
CA ARG A 92 -2.49 -28.56 -33.17
C ARG A 92 -2.25 -27.16 -33.73
N ALA A 93 -2.05 -27.04 -35.03
CA ALA A 93 -1.86 -25.76 -35.70
C ALA A 93 -3.12 -24.87 -35.58
N GLY A 94 -4.31 -25.43 -35.80
CA GLY A 94 -5.57 -24.70 -35.64
C GLY A 94 -5.80 -24.21 -34.22
N ILE A 95 -5.48 -25.03 -33.21
CA ILE A 95 -5.55 -24.64 -31.80
C ILE A 95 -4.53 -23.54 -31.49
N ALA A 96 -3.26 -23.70 -31.90
CA ALA A 96 -2.23 -22.70 -31.66
C ALA A 96 -2.56 -21.35 -32.33
N GLN A 97 -3.09 -21.38 -33.56
CA GLN A 97 -3.55 -20.19 -34.27
C GLN A 97 -4.70 -19.49 -33.54
N ALA A 98 -5.66 -20.26 -33.00
CA ALA A 98 -6.77 -19.69 -32.23
C ALA A 98 -6.32 -19.06 -30.89
N LEU A 99 -5.18 -19.48 -30.35
CA LEU A 99 -4.63 -19.03 -29.06
C LEU A 99 -3.46 -18.04 -29.21
N GLU A 100 -3.25 -17.54 -30.43
CA GLU A 100 -2.23 -16.55 -30.73
C GLU A 100 -2.55 -15.22 -30.05
N THR A 101 -1.51 -14.55 -29.57
CA THR A 101 -1.68 -13.25 -28.92
C THR A 101 -1.91 -12.15 -29.94
N THR A 102 -2.90 -11.30 -29.68
CA THR A 102 -3.11 -10.07 -30.44
C THR A 102 -1.96 -9.05 -30.23
N PRO A 103 -1.71 -8.17 -31.21
CA PRO A 103 -0.76 -7.06 -31.06
C PRO A 103 -1.09 -6.16 -29.86
N GLU A 104 -2.38 -5.92 -29.60
CA GLU A 104 -2.86 -5.11 -28.48
C GLU A 104 -2.50 -5.73 -27.14
N TYR A 105 -2.62 -7.05 -27.01
CA TYR A 105 -2.19 -7.78 -25.81
C TYR A 105 -0.69 -7.66 -25.57
N GLN A 106 0.13 -7.85 -26.61
CA GLN A 106 1.59 -7.73 -26.50
C GLN A 106 2.02 -6.31 -26.15
N LYS A 107 1.36 -5.31 -26.73
CA LYS A 107 1.56 -3.91 -26.38
C LYS A 107 1.23 -3.64 -24.92
N ALA A 108 0.06 -4.08 -24.43
CA ALA A 108 -0.34 -3.89 -23.03
C ALA A 108 0.62 -4.60 -22.05
N LYS A 109 1.10 -5.79 -22.41
CA LYS A 109 2.12 -6.52 -21.64
C LYS A 109 3.42 -5.71 -21.51
N ALA A 110 3.90 -5.16 -22.63
CA ALA A 110 5.11 -4.32 -22.65
C ALA A 110 4.92 -3.03 -21.83
N GLU A 111 3.82 -2.31 -22.06
CA GLU A 111 3.49 -1.07 -21.34
C GLU A 111 3.34 -1.29 -19.83
N TYR A 112 2.76 -2.41 -19.40
CA TYR A 112 2.65 -2.77 -17.99
C TYR A 112 4.03 -3.05 -17.37
N ALA A 113 4.87 -3.84 -18.04
CA ALA A 113 6.22 -4.16 -17.57
C ALA A 113 7.09 -2.89 -17.46
N GLU A 114 7.04 -2.01 -18.45
CA GLU A 114 7.73 -0.72 -18.44
C GLU A 114 7.22 0.20 -17.33
N SER A 115 5.90 0.25 -17.12
CA SER A 115 5.30 1.04 -16.05
C SER A 115 5.78 0.60 -14.67
N ALA A 116 5.87 -0.71 -14.45
CA ALA A 116 6.40 -1.25 -13.22
C ALA A 116 7.91 -1.01 -13.06
N ALA A 117 8.68 -1.00 -14.16
CA ALA A 117 10.11 -0.69 -14.13
C ALA A 117 10.37 0.80 -13.80
N THR A 118 9.58 1.70 -14.38
CA THR A 118 9.70 3.15 -14.15
C THR A 118 9.22 3.58 -12.77
N PHE A 119 8.32 2.81 -12.15
CA PHE A 119 7.77 3.09 -10.82
C PHE A 119 8.83 3.44 -9.77
N LYS A 120 9.93 2.66 -9.67
CA LYS A 120 10.99 2.92 -8.67
C LYS A 120 11.68 4.27 -8.83
N GLU A 121 11.85 4.73 -10.06
CA GLU A 121 12.44 6.05 -10.32
C GLU A 121 11.45 7.18 -10.05
N LEU A 122 10.16 6.93 -10.25
CA LEU A 122 9.10 7.89 -9.96
C LEU A 122 8.81 8.04 -8.48
N VAL A 123 8.92 6.97 -7.69
CA VAL A 123 8.83 7.04 -6.22
C VAL A 123 9.83 8.05 -5.65
N LYS A 124 11.04 8.15 -6.21
CA LYS A 124 12.06 9.13 -5.77
C LYS A 124 11.65 10.59 -6.00
N LYS A 125 10.69 10.85 -6.88
CA LYS A 125 10.14 12.18 -7.18
C LYS A 125 8.93 12.51 -6.30
N VAL A 126 8.53 11.59 -5.42
CA VAL A 126 7.46 11.75 -4.44
C VAL A 126 8.06 11.89 -3.04
N PRO A 127 7.64 12.87 -2.25
CA PRO A 127 6.82 14.03 -2.63
C PRO A 127 7.65 15.08 -3.39
N GLY A 128 7.02 15.88 -4.24
CA GLY A 128 7.72 16.94 -4.98
C GLY A 128 7.09 17.20 -6.34
N THR A 129 7.54 16.49 -7.37
CA THR A 129 7.04 16.68 -8.75
C THR A 129 5.58 16.28 -8.88
N PHE A 130 5.14 15.28 -8.12
CA PHE A 130 3.75 14.84 -8.03
C PHE A 130 3.51 14.20 -6.65
N SER A 131 2.23 14.06 -6.28
CA SER A 131 1.82 13.47 -5.01
C SER A 131 1.87 11.93 -5.05
N ALA A 132 1.96 11.32 -3.86
CA ALA A 132 1.81 9.87 -3.69
C ALA A 132 0.51 9.36 -4.31
N GLN A 133 -0.59 10.09 -4.12
CA GLN A 133 -1.90 9.75 -4.66
C GLN A 133 -1.91 9.74 -6.20
N ALA A 134 -1.31 10.74 -6.84
CA ALA A 134 -1.25 10.80 -8.31
C ALA A 134 -0.48 9.60 -8.88
N LEU A 135 0.63 9.20 -8.25
CA LEU A 135 1.37 8.01 -8.66
C LEU A 135 0.55 6.73 -8.45
N ILE A 136 -0.09 6.56 -7.28
CA ILE A 136 -0.94 5.39 -7.00
C ILE A 136 -2.09 5.29 -8.02
N THR A 137 -2.79 6.40 -8.29
CA THR A 137 -3.88 6.44 -9.27
C THR A 137 -3.37 6.07 -10.67
N THR A 138 -2.22 6.58 -11.09
CA THR A 138 -1.62 6.20 -12.38
C THR A 138 -1.29 4.71 -12.44
N MET A 139 -0.80 4.13 -11.35
CA MET A 139 -0.53 2.68 -11.30
C MET A 139 -1.83 1.84 -11.31
N GLN A 140 -2.91 2.37 -10.74
CA GLN A 140 -4.23 1.75 -10.84
C GLN A 140 -4.78 1.80 -12.26
N GLU A 141 -4.64 2.92 -12.96
CA GLU A 141 -5.03 3.05 -14.38
C GLU A 141 -4.26 2.04 -15.25
N ASN A 142 -2.93 1.95 -15.07
CA ASN A 142 -2.11 0.96 -15.79
C ASN A 142 -2.54 -0.49 -15.51
N ARG A 143 -2.97 -0.80 -14.28
CA ARG A 143 -3.56 -2.11 -13.94
C ARG A 143 -4.86 -2.33 -14.71
N ASP A 144 -5.74 -1.33 -14.73
CA ASP A 144 -7.07 -1.44 -15.35
C ASP A 144 -6.97 -1.59 -16.88
N GLU A 145 -6.06 -0.86 -17.51
CA GLU A 145 -5.73 -0.99 -18.94
C GLU A 145 -5.18 -2.39 -19.26
N ALA A 146 -4.22 -2.88 -18.47
CA ALA A 146 -3.68 -4.23 -18.61
C ALA A 146 -4.77 -5.30 -18.44
N ARG A 147 -5.64 -5.14 -17.44
CA ARG A 147 -6.76 -6.04 -17.18
C ARG A 147 -7.74 -6.05 -18.34
N ALA A 148 -8.06 -4.90 -18.91
CA ALA A 148 -8.93 -4.79 -20.08
C ALA A 148 -8.33 -5.53 -21.28
N ALA A 149 -7.04 -5.34 -21.57
CA ALA A 149 -6.36 -6.04 -22.66
C ALA A 149 -6.32 -7.56 -22.45
N ILE A 150 -6.11 -8.04 -21.21
CA ILE A 150 -6.21 -9.47 -20.87
C ILE A 150 -7.61 -10.00 -21.18
N VAL A 151 -8.67 -9.31 -20.74
CA VAL A 151 -10.05 -9.76 -20.99
C VAL A 151 -10.36 -9.76 -22.49
N THR A 152 -9.92 -8.75 -23.24
CA THR A 152 -10.07 -8.70 -24.70
C THR A 152 -9.35 -9.88 -25.37
N GLN A 153 -8.11 -10.18 -24.97
CA GLN A 153 -7.38 -11.35 -25.47
C GLN A 153 -8.10 -12.66 -25.15
N GLN A 154 -8.58 -12.83 -23.92
CA GLN A 154 -9.29 -14.04 -23.51
C GLN A 154 -10.61 -14.22 -24.29
N THR A 155 -11.32 -13.14 -24.60
CA THR A 155 -12.49 -13.16 -25.48
C THR A 155 -12.09 -13.57 -26.90
N HIS A 156 -11.03 -12.96 -27.45
CA HIS A 156 -10.53 -13.29 -28.78
C HIS A 156 -10.12 -14.76 -28.92
N GLU A 157 -9.45 -15.33 -27.92
CA GLU A 157 -9.05 -16.74 -27.91
C GLU A 157 -10.26 -17.69 -27.95
N LYS A 158 -11.32 -17.35 -27.19
CA LYS A 158 -12.58 -18.12 -27.19
C LYS A 158 -13.29 -18.04 -28.53
N GLU A 159 -13.46 -16.83 -29.07
CA GLU A 159 -14.11 -16.62 -30.36
C GLU A 159 -13.34 -17.29 -31.50
N SER A 160 -12.01 -17.17 -31.50
CA SER A 160 -11.15 -17.79 -32.52
C SER A 160 -11.18 -19.31 -32.42
N LEU A 161 -11.21 -19.89 -31.21
CA LEU A 161 -11.36 -21.33 -31.04
C LEU A 161 -12.75 -21.80 -31.49
N GLU A 162 -13.81 -21.07 -31.16
CA GLU A 162 -15.15 -21.36 -31.67
C GLU A 162 -15.24 -21.30 -33.19
N GLU A 163 -14.52 -20.39 -33.84
CA GLU A 163 -14.46 -20.28 -35.30
C GLU A 163 -13.73 -21.47 -35.94
N GLN A 164 -12.67 -22.00 -35.30
CA GLN A 164 -12.05 -23.26 -35.75
C GLN A 164 -13.06 -24.41 -35.79
N PHE A 165 -14.00 -24.46 -34.84
CA PHE A 165 -15.10 -25.43 -34.84
C PHE A 165 -16.20 -25.18 -35.88
N LYS A 166 -16.09 -24.13 -36.70
CA LYS A 166 -16.90 -23.91 -37.91
C LYS A 166 -16.14 -24.23 -39.20
N ASN A 167 -14.81 -24.32 -39.12
CA ASN A 167 -13.95 -24.66 -40.26
C ASN A 167 -14.05 -26.16 -40.57
N LYS A 168 -14.53 -26.49 -41.79
CA LYS A 168 -14.72 -27.88 -42.23
C LYS A 168 -13.43 -28.69 -42.26
N ASP A 169 -12.31 -28.08 -42.63
CA ASP A 169 -11.02 -28.78 -42.71
C ASP A 169 -10.52 -29.11 -41.30
N PHE A 170 -10.64 -28.16 -40.36
CA PHE A 170 -10.30 -28.39 -38.96
C PHE A 170 -11.16 -29.52 -38.36
N ILE A 171 -12.49 -29.50 -38.59
CA ILE A 171 -13.40 -30.56 -38.12
C ILE A 171 -13.01 -31.92 -38.72
N GLY A 172 -12.69 -31.97 -40.02
CA GLY A 172 -12.26 -33.20 -40.68
C GLY A 172 -10.97 -33.78 -40.07
N HIS A 173 -9.97 -32.94 -39.81
CA HIS A 173 -8.75 -33.34 -39.11
C HIS A 173 -9.02 -33.74 -37.66
N LEU A 174 -9.91 -33.04 -36.96
CA LEU A 174 -10.29 -33.34 -35.59
C LEU A 174 -10.98 -34.71 -35.47
N MET A 175 -11.94 -34.98 -36.35
CA MET A 175 -12.63 -36.28 -36.40
C MET A 175 -11.65 -37.41 -36.68
N THR A 176 -10.73 -37.21 -37.63
CA THR A 176 -9.66 -38.17 -37.95
C THR A 176 -8.76 -38.41 -36.73
N THR A 177 -8.32 -37.34 -36.07
CA THR A 177 -7.40 -37.42 -34.91
C THR A 177 -8.04 -38.13 -33.70
N LEU A 178 -9.36 -38.00 -33.54
CA LEU A 178 -10.11 -38.54 -32.41
C LEU A 178 -10.83 -39.87 -32.72
N ASP A 179 -10.61 -40.44 -33.91
CA ASP A 179 -11.29 -41.64 -34.38
C ASP A 179 -12.83 -41.53 -34.31
N ILE A 180 -13.38 -40.35 -34.59
CA ILE A 180 -14.83 -40.13 -34.61
C ILE A 180 -15.36 -40.65 -35.95
N PRO A 181 -16.18 -41.71 -35.97
CA PRO A 181 -16.68 -42.28 -37.21
C PRO A 181 -17.74 -41.39 -37.85
N GLY A 182 -17.89 -41.50 -39.18
CA GLY A 182 -18.94 -40.84 -39.95
C GLY A 182 -18.49 -39.59 -40.69
N ASN A 183 -19.46 -38.93 -41.33
CA ASN A 183 -19.29 -37.65 -42.00
C ASN A 183 -19.47 -36.49 -40.99
N PRO A 184 -18.77 -35.36 -41.12
CA PRO A 184 -19.00 -34.16 -40.31
C PRO A 184 -20.47 -33.68 -40.25
N GLU A 185 -21.28 -34.05 -41.25
CA GLU A 185 -22.71 -33.71 -41.29
C GLU A 185 -23.61 -34.66 -40.49
N ASP A 186 -23.10 -35.83 -40.10
CA ASP A 186 -23.85 -36.86 -39.36
C ASP A 186 -24.15 -36.42 -37.93
N ALA A 187 -25.35 -36.75 -37.44
CA ALA A 187 -25.82 -36.29 -36.11
C ALA A 187 -24.91 -36.76 -34.95
N GLU A 188 -24.39 -37.98 -35.01
CA GLU A 188 -23.52 -38.55 -33.97
C GLU A 188 -22.09 -37.98 -34.01
N ALA A 189 -21.57 -37.74 -35.22
CA ALA A 189 -20.30 -37.04 -35.43
C ALA A 189 -20.37 -35.60 -34.90
N LYS A 190 -21.41 -34.85 -35.27
CA LYS A 190 -21.68 -33.49 -34.76
C LYS A 190 -21.75 -33.45 -33.24
N LYS A 191 -22.47 -34.39 -32.62
CA LYS A 191 -22.57 -34.49 -31.16
C LYS A 191 -21.20 -34.73 -30.52
N SER A 192 -20.37 -35.59 -31.12
CA SER A 192 -19.04 -35.91 -30.61
C SER A 192 -18.08 -34.73 -30.74
N VAL A 193 -18.10 -34.02 -31.87
CA VAL A 193 -17.34 -32.77 -32.09
C VAL A 193 -17.77 -31.69 -31.09
N GLU A 194 -19.08 -31.54 -30.87
CA GLU A 194 -19.61 -30.57 -29.91
C GLU A 194 -19.20 -30.90 -28.45
N LEU A 195 -19.07 -32.18 -28.09
CA LEU A 195 -18.52 -32.57 -26.78
C LEU A 195 -17.05 -32.16 -26.62
N VAL A 196 -16.24 -32.33 -27.68
CA VAL A 196 -14.83 -31.91 -27.68
C VAL A 196 -14.73 -30.38 -27.56
N LYS A 197 -15.50 -29.65 -28.35
CA LYS A 197 -15.59 -28.19 -28.29
C LYS A 197 -15.92 -27.72 -26.88
N ASN A 198 -16.98 -28.26 -26.29
CA ASN A 198 -17.41 -27.89 -24.95
C ASN A 198 -16.36 -28.20 -23.88
N ALA A 199 -15.62 -29.32 -24.01
CA ALA A 199 -14.55 -29.66 -23.09
C ALA A 199 -13.36 -28.67 -23.19
N LEU A 200 -12.90 -28.36 -24.40
CA LEU A 200 -11.81 -27.39 -24.61
C LEU A 200 -12.23 -25.98 -24.16
N MET A 201 -13.43 -25.53 -24.52
CA MET A 201 -13.96 -24.21 -24.13
C MET A 201 -14.14 -24.08 -22.62
N LYS A 202 -14.54 -25.17 -21.94
CA LYS A 202 -14.62 -25.22 -20.48
C LYS A 202 -13.24 -25.04 -19.86
N ASP A 203 -12.26 -25.84 -20.26
CA ASP A 203 -10.91 -25.79 -19.68
C ASP A 203 -10.22 -24.45 -19.97
N LEU A 204 -10.41 -23.90 -21.18
CA LEU A 204 -9.94 -22.56 -21.55
C LEU A 204 -10.58 -21.49 -20.65
N SER A 205 -11.90 -21.56 -20.43
CA SER A 205 -12.62 -20.61 -19.57
C SER A 205 -12.21 -20.71 -18.09
N GLU A 206 -11.98 -21.91 -17.58
CA GLU A 206 -11.48 -22.13 -16.22
C GLU A 206 -10.05 -21.57 -16.05
N SER A 207 -9.19 -21.80 -17.05
CA SER A 207 -7.83 -21.25 -17.08
C SER A 207 -7.82 -19.72 -17.11
N HIS A 208 -8.61 -19.11 -18.01
CA HIS A 208 -8.79 -17.65 -18.10
C HIS A 208 -9.25 -17.03 -16.77
N LYS A 209 -10.22 -17.66 -16.11
CA LYS A 209 -10.72 -17.22 -14.81
C LYS A 209 -9.62 -17.26 -13.74
N LYS A 210 -8.84 -18.35 -13.68
CA LYS A 210 -7.76 -18.50 -12.71
C LYS A 210 -6.64 -17.48 -12.94
N GLN A 211 -6.22 -17.31 -14.18
CA GLN A 211 -5.25 -16.30 -14.61
C GLN A 211 -5.67 -14.89 -14.17
N LEU A 212 -6.91 -14.50 -14.49
CA LEU A 212 -7.42 -13.17 -14.16
C LEU A 212 -7.52 -12.97 -12.64
N GLN A 213 -7.92 -13.99 -11.88
CA GLN A 213 -7.94 -13.95 -10.41
C GLN A 213 -6.55 -13.77 -9.81
N GLU A 214 -5.55 -14.47 -10.33
CA GLU A 214 -4.16 -14.34 -9.86
C GLU A 214 -3.57 -12.96 -10.20
N PHE A 215 -3.86 -12.42 -11.38
CA PHE A 215 -3.51 -11.07 -11.77
C PHE A 215 -4.19 -10.02 -10.87
N ASP A 216 -5.51 -10.10 -10.72
CA ASP A 216 -6.30 -9.17 -9.89
C ASP A 216 -5.82 -9.18 -8.43
N LYS A 217 -5.51 -10.37 -7.89
CA LYS A 217 -4.97 -10.51 -6.52
C LYS A 217 -3.60 -9.87 -6.39
N SER A 218 -2.64 -10.24 -7.25
CA SER A 218 -1.26 -9.75 -7.19
C SER A 218 -1.18 -8.23 -7.31
N THR A 219 -1.95 -7.65 -8.23
CA THR A 219 -1.99 -6.20 -8.44
C THR A 219 -2.74 -5.45 -7.34
N SER A 220 -3.82 -6.02 -6.80
CA SER A 220 -4.54 -5.44 -5.66
C SER A 220 -3.72 -5.47 -4.37
N ASP A 221 -2.97 -6.54 -4.13
CA ASP A 221 -2.04 -6.63 -2.99
C ASP A 221 -0.93 -5.57 -3.12
N ALA A 222 -0.40 -5.34 -4.32
CA ALA A 222 0.58 -4.29 -4.58
C ALA A 222 -0.01 -2.87 -4.32
N LEU A 223 -1.19 -2.57 -4.86
CA LEU A 223 -1.86 -1.28 -4.64
C LEU A 223 -2.20 -1.07 -3.15
N SER A 224 -2.67 -2.11 -2.46
CA SER A 224 -2.98 -2.05 -1.04
C SER A 224 -1.74 -1.72 -0.21
N LYS A 225 -0.57 -2.28 -0.56
CA LYS A 225 0.71 -1.91 0.07
C LYS A 225 1.07 -0.45 -0.18
N LEU A 226 0.89 0.06 -1.41
CA LEU A 226 1.15 1.48 -1.70
C LEU A 226 0.25 2.41 -0.89
N HIS A 227 -1.06 2.13 -0.84
CA HIS A 227 -1.99 2.87 0.00
C HIS A 227 -1.62 2.78 1.48
N GLY A 228 -1.22 1.60 1.95
CA GLY A 228 -0.75 1.38 3.32
C GLY A 228 0.47 2.25 3.65
N SER A 229 1.50 2.22 2.82
CA SER A 229 2.71 3.03 2.99
C SER A 229 2.42 4.54 2.94
N SER A 230 1.55 4.97 2.03
CA SER A 230 1.11 6.38 1.98
C SER A 230 0.37 6.79 3.26
N ALA A 231 -0.51 5.93 3.78
CA ALA A 231 -1.25 6.19 5.01
C ALA A 231 -0.35 6.20 6.26
N GLU A 232 0.69 5.38 6.29
CA GLU A 232 1.71 5.40 7.35
C GLU A 232 2.52 6.69 7.33
N GLU A 233 3.01 7.10 6.15
CA GLU A 233 3.74 8.35 6.00
C GLU A 233 2.86 9.57 6.36
N ASN A 234 1.58 9.54 5.98
CA ASN A 234 0.61 10.58 6.34
C ASN A 234 0.49 10.76 7.86
N LYS A 235 0.38 9.65 8.61
CA LYS A 235 0.32 9.69 10.08
C LYS A 235 1.61 10.24 10.68
N GLN A 236 2.77 9.88 10.14
CA GLN A 236 4.06 10.42 10.58
C GLN A 236 4.12 11.93 10.37
N ILE A 237 3.80 12.38 9.17
CA ILE A 237 3.82 13.79 8.80
C ILE A 237 2.82 14.59 9.64
N ALA A 238 1.60 14.09 9.85
CA ALA A 238 0.61 14.74 10.69
C ALA A 238 1.11 14.89 12.15
N PHE A 239 1.79 13.87 12.69
CA PHE A 239 2.40 13.96 14.00
C PHE A 239 3.56 14.96 14.05
N ILE A 240 4.47 14.95 13.07
CA ILE A 240 5.59 15.90 12.98
C ILE A 240 5.07 17.34 12.83
N ALA A 241 4.04 17.56 12.01
CA ALA A 241 3.36 18.85 11.88
C ALA A 241 2.77 19.31 13.20
N HIS A 242 2.13 18.40 13.94
CA HIS A 242 1.62 18.68 15.28
C HIS A 242 2.76 19.12 16.21
N LEU A 243 3.90 18.42 16.22
CA LEU A 243 5.06 18.80 17.03
C LEU A 243 5.61 20.18 16.68
N ALA A 244 5.68 20.53 15.39
CA ALA A 244 6.16 21.83 14.94
C ALA A 244 5.24 22.98 15.36
N ARG A 245 3.91 22.75 15.38
CA ARG A 245 2.92 23.74 15.86
C ARG A 245 2.95 23.95 17.36
N LEU A 246 3.47 22.96 18.09
CA LEU A 246 3.38 22.91 19.53
C LEU A 246 4.44 23.78 20.23
N ASP A 247 5.66 23.77 19.71
CA ASP A 247 6.81 24.40 20.35
C ASP A 247 7.82 24.87 19.30
N ASP A 248 8.37 26.08 19.49
CA ASP A 248 9.33 26.67 18.55
C ASP A 248 10.66 25.89 18.49
N THR A 249 11.05 25.23 19.58
CA THR A 249 12.23 24.35 19.63
C THR A 249 12.00 23.13 18.75
N ASN A 250 10.82 22.50 18.83
CA ASN A 250 10.44 21.40 17.95
C ASN A 250 10.49 21.85 16.49
N ARG A 251 9.88 22.99 16.17
CA ARG A 251 9.86 23.54 14.80
C ARG A 251 11.27 23.71 14.25
N LYS A 252 12.16 24.39 14.97
CA LYS A 252 13.55 24.62 14.55
C LYS A 252 14.33 23.33 14.31
N GLN A 253 14.16 22.34 15.20
CA GLN A 253 14.81 21.04 15.06
C GLN A 253 14.28 20.29 13.83
N ILE A 254 12.96 20.27 13.65
CA ILE A 254 12.30 19.63 12.50
C ILE A 254 12.78 20.28 11.20
N GLU A 255 12.82 21.60 11.11
CA GLU A 255 13.29 22.34 9.92
C GLU A 255 14.76 22.04 9.60
N ALA A 256 15.63 21.96 10.61
CA ALA A 256 17.04 21.62 10.42
C ALA A 256 17.21 20.20 9.84
N ILE A 257 16.46 19.23 10.37
CA ILE A 257 16.48 17.84 9.88
C ILE A 257 15.89 17.75 8.46
N ALA A 258 14.78 18.46 8.20
CA ALA A 258 14.17 18.52 6.86
C ALA A 258 15.18 18.98 5.81
N GLU A 259 15.92 20.03 6.13
CA GLU A 259 16.90 20.63 5.24
C GLU A 259 18.08 19.68 4.96
N GLU A 260 18.56 18.97 5.98
CA GLU A 260 19.59 17.94 5.81
C GLU A 260 19.11 16.79 4.90
N MET A 261 17.88 16.31 5.12
CA MET A 261 17.31 15.20 4.34
C MET A 261 17.05 15.59 2.89
N ARG A 262 16.64 16.84 2.63
CA ARG A 262 16.50 17.36 1.26
C ARG A 262 17.83 17.42 0.53
N LYS A 263 18.88 17.93 1.18
CA LYS A 263 20.24 17.96 0.62
C LYS A 263 20.71 16.55 0.25
N LYS A 264 20.48 15.56 1.13
CA LYS A 264 20.80 14.15 0.85
C LYS A 264 20.03 13.57 -0.34
N LYS A 265 18.78 14.00 -0.56
CA LYS A 265 17.94 13.57 -1.68
C LYS A 265 18.21 14.32 -2.99
N GLY A 266 19.15 15.26 -3.02
CA GLY A 266 19.47 16.04 -4.22
C GLY A 266 18.31 16.94 -4.68
N ILE A 267 17.42 17.31 -3.76
CA ILE A 267 16.30 18.21 -4.04
C ILE A 267 16.85 19.64 -3.92
N GLU A 268 17.10 20.30 -5.06
CA GLU A 268 17.61 21.68 -5.10
C GLU A 268 16.64 22.70 -4.46
N ASN A 269 17.25 23.78 -3.95
CA ASN A 269 16.63 24.90 -3.22
C ASN A 269 15.38 25.45 -3.95
N PRO A 270 14.27 25.77 -3.25
CA PRO A 270 13.03 26.21 -3.89
C PRO A 270 13.13 27.51 -4.69
N GLU A 271 14.15 28.34 -4.46
CA GLU A 271 14.35 29.60 -5.21
C GLU A 271 14.66 29.41 -6.71
N HIS A 272 14.90 28.18 -7.18
CA HIS A 272 15.25 27.87 -8.56
C HIS A 272 14.38 26.78 -9.21
N ARG A 273 13.15 26.57 -8.73
CA ARG A 273 12.23 25.61 -9.35
C ARG A 273 11.46 26.23 -10.53
N THR A 274 11.63 25.67 -11.73
CA THR A 274 10.77 25.93 -12.91
C THR A 274 9.69 24.85 -13.10
N GLY A 275 9.21 24.24 -12.02
CA GLY A 275 8.17 23.21 -12.02
C GLY A 275 7.10 23.56 -11.00
N VAL A 276 5.84 23.20 -11.32
CA VAL A 276 4.61 23.47 -10.56
C VAL A 276 4.87 23.50 -9.05
N ASP A 277 4.90 24.72 -8.49
CA ASP A 277 4.91 24.94 -7.05
C ASP A 277 3.57 24.47 -6.51
N VAL A 278 3.60 23.36 -5.79
CA VAL A 278 2.49 23.02 -4.91
C VAL A 278 2.67 23.89 -3.67
N ASN A 279 1.95 25.02 -3.67
CA ASN A 279 1.96 26.09 -2.67
C ASN A 279 2.14 25.56 -1.24
N PHE A 280 3.38 25.52 -0.76
CA PHE A 280 3.63 25.54 0.67
C PHE A 280 3.52 26.99 1.09
N ASP A 281 2.36 27.34 1.65
CA ASP A 281 2.12 28.59 2.36
C ASP A 281 3.36 28.96 3.22
N GLU A 282 3.77 30.23 3.24
CA GLU A 282 4.96 30.67 4.00
C GLU A 282 4.83 30.34 5.51
N ASP A 283 3.59 30.16 5.98
CA ASP A 283 3.23 29.79 7.35
C ASP A 283 3.31 28.28 7.67
N LYS A 284 3.56 27.41 6.67
CA LYS A 284 3.66 25.95 6.87
C LYS A 284 5.09 25.50 7.14
N THR A 285 5.27 24.73 8.22
CA THR A 285 6.57 24.13 8.53
C THR A 285 6.97 23.13 7.44
N ARG A 286 8.21 23.25 6.97
CA ARG A 286 8.80 22.38 5.98
C ARG A 286 9.14 21.01 6.60
N ILE A 287 8.23 20.03 6.51
CA ILE A 287 8.36 18.72 7.17
C ILE A 287 8.59 17.52 6.24
N THR A 288 8.77 17.78 4.95
CA THR A 288 8.91 16.75 3.90
C THR A 288 10.11 15.84 4.12
N GLY A 289 9.90 14.52 4.07
CA GLY A 289 10.97 13.52 4.05
C GLY A 289 11.63 13.24 5.40
N ILE A 290 11.02 13.71 6.50
CA ILE A 290 11.44 13.45 7.88
C ILE A 290 10.62 12.28 8.42
N LYS A 291 11.29 11.35 9.11
CA LYS A 291 10.66 10.27 9.87
C LYS A 291 10.71 10.59 11.36
N ILE A 292 9.80 9.99 12.14
CA ILE A 292 9.82 10.14 13.61
C ILE A 292 11.12 9.59 14.20
N SER A 293 11.72 8.58 13.57
CA SER A 293 13.04 8.03 13.92
C SER A 293 14.19 9.02 13.81
N ASP A 294 14.00 10.12 13.05
CA ASP A 294 15.02 11.14 12.84
C ASP A 294 14.98 12.19 13.96
N LEU A 295 13.97 12.14 14.84
CA LEU A 295 13.80 13.06 15.96
C LEU A 295 14.36 12.45 17.26
N PRO A 296 15.63 12.76 17.64
CA PRO A 296 16.24 12.18 18.84
C PRO A 296 15.54 12.60 20.14
N HIS A 297 14.88 13.76 20.12
CA HIS A 297 14.04 14.25 21.20
C HIS A 297 13.03 15.27 20.66
N PHE A 298 11.97 15.53 21.43
CA PHE A 298 10.99 16.59 21.15
C PHE A 298 10.25 16.99 22.43
N LYS A 299 9.66 18.19 22.44
CA LYS A 299 8.85 18.74 23.52
C LYS A 299 7.40 18.26 23.45
N THR A 300 6.82 17.98 24.62
CA THR A 300 5.41 17.62 24.77
C THR A 300 4.49 18.83 24.90
N LEU A 301 3.18 18.55 24.93
CA LEU A 301 2.11 19.53 25.20
C LEU A 301 2.32 20.31 26.49
N THR A 302 3.01 19.71 27.46
CA THR A 302 3.31 20.31 28.75
C THR A 302 4.73 20.89 28.84
N GLY A 303 5.48 20.87 27.74
CA GLY A 303 6.87 21.35 27.64
C GLY A 303 7.92 20.37 28.17
N LYS A 304 7.55 19.14 28.52
CA LYS A 304 8.50 18.09 28.93
C LYS A 304 9.23 17.55 27.71
N THR A 305 10.46 17.08 27.89
CA THR A 305 11.23 16.49 26.79
C THR A 305 10.94 15.00 26.72
N ILE A 306 10.49 14.51 25.56
CA ILE A 306 10.54 13.10 25.20
C ILE A 306 11.88 12.85 24.52
N VAL A 307 12.59 11.82 24.95
CA VAL A 307 13.84 11.35 24.35
C VAL A 307 13.58 10.01 23.66
N GLN A 308 14.09 9.85 22.44
CA GLN A 308 14.03 8.62 21.67
C GLN A 308 15.37 7.89 21.74
N ASN A 309 15.40 6.70 22.35
CA ASN A 309 16.61 5.88 22.46
C ASN A 309 16.27 4.42 22.79
N PRO A 310 16.44 3.45 21.87
CA PRO A 310 16.74 3.57 20.42
C PRO A 310 15.51 4.05 19.59
N PRO A 311 15.59 4.22 18.25
CA PRO A 311 14.44 4.57 17.41
C PRO A 311 13.22 3.68 17.67
N GLY A 312 12.04 4.30 17.78
CA GLY A 312 10.79 3.63 18.16
C GLY A 312 10.57 3.43 19.67
N THR A 313 11.58 3.68 20.50
CA THR A 313 11.46 3.68 21.97
C THR A 313 11.48 5.10 22.50
N PHE A 314 10.42 5.50 23.21
CA PHE A 314 10.26 6.85 23.73
C PHE A 314 10.28 6.84 25.26
N SER A 315 10.99 7.80 25.85
CA SER A 315 11.08 7.99 27.29
C SER A 315 10.74 9.44 27.66
N ILE A 316 10.05 9.62 28.78
CA ILE A 316 9.75 10.93 29.34
C ILE A 316 10.02 10.88 30.84
N GLU A 317 10.65 11.92 31.37
CA GLU A 317 10.78 12.10 32.80
C GLU A 317 9.68 13.02 33.32
N MET A 318 8.75 12.45 34.09
CA MET A 318 7.72 13.23 34.77
C MET A 318 8.22 13.61 36.17
N PRO A 319 8.13 14.90 36.56
CA PRO A 319 8.60 15.34 37.87
C PRO A 319 7.81 14.62 38.97
N ARG A 320 8.45 14.24 40.08
CA ARG A 320 7.73 13.61 41.20
C ARG A 320 6.94 14.63 42.03
N ILE A 321 7.49 15.83 42.19
CA ILE A 321 6.94 16.92 43.00
C ILE A 321 7.12 18.20 42.20
N ASP A 322 6.08 18.57 41.45
CA ASP A 322 6.01 19.83 40.73
C ASP A 322 4.56 20.32 40.84
N PRO A 323 4.28 21.26 41.76
CA PRO A 323 2.94 21.77 41.99
C PRO A 323 2.31 22.37 40.72
N LEU A 324 3.11 22.98 39.85
CA LEU A 324 2.62 23.58 38.59
C LEU A 324 2.26 22.51 37.56
N TYR A 325 3.03 21.43 37.51
CA TYR A 325 2.74 20.28 36.64
C TYR A 325 1.57 19.44 37.15
N TYR A 326 1.41 19.28 38.47
CA TYR A 326 0.29 18.53 39.07
C TYR A 326 -0.90 19.38 39.50
N GLN A 327 -0.97 20.65 39.09
CA GLN A 327 -2.16 21.50 39.28
C GLN A 327 -3.40 20.92 38.59
N ASP A 328 -3.21 20.14 37.51
CA ASP A 328 -4.20 19.22 36.94
C ASP A 328 -3.56 17.83 36.84
N PRO A 329 -3.60 17.04 37.93
CA PRO A 329 -2.84 15.81 38.06
C PRO A 329 -3.41 14.65 37.24
N ARG A 330 -4.61 14.82 36.66
CA ARG A 330 -5.25 13.83 35.79
C ARG A 330 -4.93 14.09 34.33
N GLN A 331 -4.89 15.35 33.90
CA GLN A 331 -4.87 15.64 32.47
C GLN A 331 -3.49 15.90 31.90
N LYS A 332 -2.55 16.51 32.63
CA LYS A 332 -1.18 16.73 32.12
C LYS A 332 -0.41 15.42 31.90
N PRO A 333 -0.36 14.49 32.89
CA PRO A 333 0.25 13.18 32.67
C PRO A 333 -0.44 12.38 31.56
N LEU A 334 -1.77 12.41 31.50
CA LEU A 334 -2.53 11.74 30.44
C LEU A 334 -2.23 12.32 29.05
N ALA A 335 -2.12 13.64 28.92
CA ALA A 335 -1.77 14.30 27.66
C ALA A 335 -0.36 13.92 27.18
N ASP A 336 0.62 13.94 28.07
CA ASP A 336 2.00 13.53 27.73
C ASP A 336 2.07 12.04 27.37
N MET A 337 1.39 11.17 28.12
CA MET A 337 1.27 9.73 27.78
C MET A 337 0.55 9.52 26.44
N SER A 338 -0.48 10.31 26.15
CA SER A 338 -1.21 10.27 24.88
C SER A 338 -0.32 10.70 23.71
N GLN A 339 0.53 11.71 23.90
CA GLN A 339 1.49 12.12 22.88
C GLN A 339 2.58 11.07 22.62
N ILE A 340 3.02 10.34 23.65
CA ILE A 340 3.92 9.18 23.48
C ILE A 340 3.21 8.06 22.70
N ALA A 341 1.98 7.72 23.09
CA ALA A 341 1.20 6.71 22.37
C ALA A 341 0.98 7.12 20.91
N MET A 342 0.71 8.40 20.65
CA MET A 342 0.59 8.96 19.30
C MET A 342 1.91 8.83 18.53
N ALA A 343 3.06 9.11 19.15
CA ALA A 343 4.38 8.96 18.54
C ALA A 343 4.67 7.50 18.15
N VAL A 344 4.35 6.55 19.03
CA VAL A 344 4.50 5.10 18.77
C VAL A 344 3.59 4.67 17.61
N LYS A 345 2.32 5.10 17.63
CA LYS A 345 1.34 4.80 16.58
C LYS A 345 1.78 5.37 15.23
N ALA A 346 2.21 6.62 15.21
CA ALA A 346 2.68 7.30 14.02
C ALA A 346 3.98 6.67 13.49
N SER A 347 4.82 6.10 14.37
CA SER A 347 6.01 5.32 13.95
C SER A 347 5.67 3.97 13.28
N GLY A 348 4.38 3.64 13.12
CA GLY A 348 3.92 2.42 12.42
C GLY A 348 3.67 1.22 13.33
N TYR A 349 3.81 1.36 14.65
CA TYR A 349 3.57 0.26 15.57
C TYR A 349 2.07 0.12 15.93
N ASP A 350 1.59 -1.12 15.90
CA ASP A 350 0.22 -1.50 16.27
C ASP A 350 0.12 -2.04 17.70
N THR A 351 1.25 -2.39 18.31
CA THR A 351 1.42 -2.81 19.71
C THR A 351 2.23 -1.79 20.49
N ILE A 352 1.88 -1.60 21.77
CA ILE A 352 2.58 -0.67 22.67
C ILE A 352 2.80 -1.29 24.04
N THR A 353 4.01 -1.10 24.58
CA THR A 353 4.32 -1.38 25.98
C THR A 353 4.63 -0.07 26.69
N MET A 354 3.85 0.30 27.71
CA MET A 354 4.12 1.48 28.55
C MET A 354 4.65 1.05 29.92
N ASN A 355 5.88 1.45 30.22
CA ASN A 355 6.52 1.23 31.51
C ASN A 355 6.34 2.46 32.40
N VAL A 356 5.65 2.28 33.52
CA VAL A 356 5.28 3.33 34.46
C VAL A 356 5.96 3.07 35.80
N ASN A 357 7.01 3.85 36.10
CA ASN A 357 7.84 3.66 37.28
C ASN A 357 7.60 4.76 38.32
N PHE A 358 6.55 4.62 39.14
CA PHE A 358 6.22 5.54 40.22
C PHE A 358 6.06 4.79 41.55
N LYS A 359 6.57 5.38 42.64
CA LYS A 359 6.48 4.79 43.98
C LYS A 359 5.02 4.82 44.50
N GLY A 360 4.60 3.73 45.13
CA GLY A 360 3.32 3.63 45.85
C GLY A 360 2.09 3.56 44.94
N GLU A 361 0.92 3.91 45.48
CA GLU A 361 -0.39 3.84 44.81
C GLU A 361 -0.47 4.70 43.54
N LEU A 362 0.35 5.76 43.44
CA LEU A 362 0.47 6.60 42.25
C LEU A 362 0.86 5.81 41.00
N GLY A 363 1.61 4.71 41.15
CA GLY A 363 1.97 3.83 40.02
C GLY A 363 0.74 3.20 39.36
N MET A 364 -0.26 2.81 40.14
CA MET A 364 -1.50 2.21 39.62
C MET A 364 -2.37 3.25 38.91
N GLU A 365 -2.46 4.47 39.45
CA GLU A 365 -3.18 5.57 38.80
C GLU A 365 -2.54 5.96 37.46
N ARG A 366 -1.20 6.08 37.43
CA ARG A 366 -0.45 6.36 36.19
C ARG A 366 -0.53 5.20 35.21
N GLY A 367 -0.58 3.96 35.68
CA GLY A 367 -0.84 2.79 34.84
C GLY A 367 -2.20 2.86 34.16
N ARG A 368 -3.27 3.24 34.88
CA ARG A 368 -4.62 3.43 34.30
C ARG A 368 -4.63 4.54 33.24
N GLN A 369 -3.95 5.66 33.50
CA GLN A 369 -3.83 6.76 32.54
C GLN A 369 -3.01 6.37 31.30
N ALA A 370 -1.97 5.56 31.46
CA ALA A 370 -1.21 5.02 30.34
C ALA A 370 -2.09 4.11 29.46
N TYR A 371 -2.91 3.26 30.07
CA TYR A 371 -3.89 2.45 29.35
C TYR A 371 -4.92 3.32 28.62
N GLU A 372 -5.50 4.31 29.30
CA GLU A 372 -6.44 5.26 28.72
C GLU A 372 -5.83 6.06 27.56
N ALA A 373 -4.59 6.52 27.68
CA ALA A 373 -3.84 7.19 26.61
C ALA A 373 -3.71 6.29 25.37
N CYS A 374 -3.37 5.02 25.55
CA CYS A 374 -3.26 4.07 24.44
C CYS A 374 -4.60 3.86 23.73
N ILE A 375 -5.69 3.69 24.49
CA ILE A 375 -7.03 3.57 23.92
C ILE A 375 -7.44 4.83 23.16
N ASN A 376 -7.16 6.01 23.72
CA ASN A 376 -7.48 7.30 23.10
C ASN A 376 -6.74 7.51 21.77
N GLN A 377 -5.54 6.95 21.63
CA GLN A 377 -4.76 6.95 20.38
C GLN A 377 -5.09 5.75 19.47
N GLY A 378 -6.13 4.99 19.80
CA GLY A 378 -6.65 3.91 18.97
C GLY A 378 -5.78 2.65 18.95
N PHE A 379 -5.01 2.36 19.99
CA PHE A 379 -4.49 1.01 20.17
C PHE A 379 -5.63 0.04 20.45
N ASP A 380 -5.51 -1.17 19.91
CA ASP A 380 -6.40 -2.26 20.23
C ASP A 380 -6.18 -2.67 21.69
N PRO A 381 -7.22 -2.84 22.53
CA PRO A 381 -7.09 -3.31 23.91
C PRO A 381 -6.14 -4.49 24.08
N ASP A 382 -6.16 -5.45 23.15
CA ASP A 382 -5.36 -6.67 23.21
C ASP A 382 -3.88 -6.45 22.84
N LYS A 383 -3.54 -5.28 22.28
CA LYS A 383 -2.19 -4.89 21.87
C LYS A 383 -1.55 -3.87 22.82
N ILE A 384 -2.14 -3.65 23.99
CA ILE A 384 -1.64 -2.72 25.01
C ILE A 384 -1.08 -3.51 26.19
N ILE A 385 0.20 -3.29 26.51
CA ILE A 385 0.88 -3.87 27.66
C ILE A 385 1.26 -2.74 28.62
N ILE A 386 0.75 -2.77 29.85
CA ILE A 386 1.11 -1.80 30.90
C ILE A 386 1.97 -2.49 31.95
N LYS A 387 3.16 -1.95 32.20
CA LYS A 387 4.03 -2.40 33.30
C LYS A 387 4.10 -1.32 34.36
N VAL A 388 3.72 -1.64 35.60
CA VAL A 388 3.84 -0.75 36.75
C VAL A 388 5.00 -1.23 37.61
N ASN A 389 6.04 -0.41 37.76
CA ASN A 389 7.26 -0.75 38.50
C ASN A 389 7.88 -2.10 38.09
N GLY A 390 7.94 -2.35 36.79
CA GLY A 390 8.49 -3.58 36.22
C GLY A 390 7.56 -4.80 36.19
N LYS A 391 6.40 -4.74 36.85
CA LYS A 391 5.39 -5.81 36.82
C LYS A 391 4.33 -5.54 35.75
N GLU A 392 4.10 -6.51 34.87
CA GLU A 392 2.99 -6.46 33.92
C GLU A 392 1.65 -6.57 34.64
N MET A 393 0.75 -5.63 34.34
CA MET A 393 -0.55 -5.52 34.96
C MET A 393 -1.63 -5.83 33.93
N LYS A 394 -2.44 -6.85 34.20
CA LYS A 394 -3.62 -7.14 33.37
C LYS A 394 -4.67 -6.02 33.54
N PRO A 395 -5.51 -5.72 32.52
CA PRO A 395 -6.55 -4.72 32.65
C PRO A 395 -7.47 -4.93 33.86
N ASP A 396 -7.87 -6.17 34.14
CA ASP A 396 -8.71 -6.50 35.30
C ASP A 396 -8.04 -6.18 36.65
N GLU A 397 -6.71 -6.31 36.72
CA GLU A 397 -5.94 -5.94 37.92
C GLU A 397 -5.76 -4.42 38.02
N LEU A 398 -5.57 -3.75 36.89
CA LEU A 398 -5.34 -2.31 36.80
C LEU A 398 -6.61 -1.49 37.16
N PHE A 399 -7.78 -2.04 36.83
CA PHE A 399 -9.09 -1.40 36.99
C PHE A 399 -10.01 -2.08 38.02
N LYS A 400 -9.47 -2.93 38.91
CA LYS A 400 -10.25 -3.66 39.93
C LYS A 400 -11.23 -2.78 40.73
N GLU A 401 -10.83 -1.55 41.08
CA GLU A 401 -11.64 -0.58 41.83
C GLU A 401 -12.34 0.47 40.93
N HIS A 402 -12.20 0.33 39.61
CA HIS A 402 -12.64 1.30 38.60
C HIS A 402 -13.31 0.62 37.39
N ALA A 403 -14.13 -0.42 37.64
CA ALA A 403 -14.75 -1.23 36.59
C ALA A 403 -15.57 -0.39 35.57
N GLU A 404 -16.29 0.64 36.03
CA GLU A 404 -17.03 1.55 35.14
C GLU A 404 -16.12 2.30 34.16
N THR A 405 -14.92 2.68 34.61
CA THR A 405 -13.93 3.36 33.76
C THR A 405 -13.43 2.41 32.68
N TYR A 406 -13.15 1.17 33.06
CA TYR A 406 -12.73 0.13 32.12
C TYR A 406 -13.80 -0.15 31.04
N GLN A 407 -15.07 -0.28 31.43
CA GLN A 407 -16.17 -0.47 30.48
C GLN A 407 -16.31 0.70 29.50
N LYS A 408 -16.17 1.95 29.99
CA LYS A 408 -16.20 3.14 29.13
C LYS A 408 -15.05 3.14 28.11
N LEU A 409 -13.85 2.77 28.54
CA LEU A 409 -12.68 2.69 27.66
C LEU A 409 -12.85 1.59 26.61
N HIS A 410 -13.38 0.43 26.99
CA HIS A 410 -13.65 -0.64 26.05
C HIS A 410 -14.71 -0.23 25.00
N GLY A 411 -15.81 0.41 25.43
CA GLY A 411 -16.82 0.95 24.52
C GLY A 411 -16.23 1.99 23.55
N LYS A 412 -15.35 2.88 24.05
CA LYS A 412 -14.63 3.84 23.21
C LYS A 412 -13.69 3.18 22.22
N ALA A 413 -12.97 2.13 22.61
CA ALA A 413 -12.10 1.38 21.71
C ALA A 413 -12.89 0.75 20.57
N SER A 414 -14.05 0.16 20.87
CA SER A 414 -14.97 -0.39 19.85
C SER A 414 -15.48 0.69 18.90
N GLN A 415 -15.86 1.87 19.42
CA GLN A 415 -16.28 3.00 18.58
C GLN A 415 -15.16 3.46 17.66
N LEU A 416 -13.95 3.69 18.20
CA LEU A 416 -12.79 4.10 17.40
C LEU A 416 -12.39 3.05 16.35
N ALA A 417 -12.62 1.76 16.61
CA ALA A 417 -12.41 0.70 15.63
C ALA A 417 -13.49 0.73 14.53
N ALA A 418 -14.75 1.01 14.88
CA ALA A 418 -15.84 1.17 13.92
C ALA A 418 -15.64 2.41 13.04
N ASP A 419 -15.30 3.56 13.64
CA ASP A 419 -15.05 4.81 12.93
C ASP A 419 -13.91 4.65 11.92
N ARG A 420 -12.84 3.92 12.27
CA ARG A 420 -11.74 3.62 11.34
C ARG A 420 -12.11 2.70 10.18
N LYS A 421 -13.09 1.82 10.36
CA LYS A 421 -13.63 0.99 9.27
C LYS A 421 -14.60 1.77 8.40
N ALA A 422 -15.33 2.71 8.99
CA ALA A 422 -16.33 3.55 8.33
C ALA A 422 -15.72 4.75 7.60
N ASP A 423 -14.56 5.25 8.04
CA ASP A 423 -13.74 6.19 7.31
C ASP A 423 -13.27 5.52 6.03
N LYS A 424 -14.10 5.68 4.98
CA LYS A 424 -13.66 5.50 3.60
C LYS A 424 -12.40 6.33 3.47
N GLN A 425 -11.33 5.74 2.93
CA GLN A 425 -10.18 6.54 2.46
C GLN A 425 -10.74 7.78 1.77
N PRO A 426 -10.28 8.98 2.13
CA PRO A 426 -10.84 10.22 1.61
C PRO A 426 -11.06 10.06 0.12
N GLU A 427 -12.30 10.28 -0.32
CA GLU A 427 -12.71 10.13 -1.72
C GLU A 427 -11.60 10.71 -2.57
N ASN A 428 -10.88 9.83 -3.29
CA ASN A 428 -9.60 10.16 -3.88
C ASN A 428 -9.84 11.37 -4.77
N ALA A 429 -9.45 12.57 -4.31
CA ALA A 429 -9.44 13.72 -5.21
C ALA A 429 -8.58 13.28 -6.40
N PRO A 430 -9.09 13.36 -7.64
CA PRO A 430 -8.38 12.84 -8.79
C PRO A 430 -7.00 13.47 -8.78
N GLY A 431 -5.97 12.65 -8.53
CA GLY A 431 -4.60 13.12 -8.64
C GLY A 431 -4.38 13.50 -10.10
N ASP A 432 -3.64 14.57 -10.35
CA ASP A 432 -3.26 14.93 -11.71
C ASP A 432 -2.31 13.85 -12.27
N THR A 433 -2.89 12.85 -12.93
CA THR A 433 -2.15 11.74 -13.53
C THR A 433 -1.39 12.17 -14.78
N ALA A 434 -1.71 13.33 -15.38
CA ALA A 434 -1.04 13.80 -16.59
C ALA A 434 0.45 14.07 -16.34
N VAL A 435 0.78 14.69 -15.20
CA VAL A 435 2.18 14.96 -14.81
C VAL A 435 2.94 13.65 -14.58
N VAL A 436 2.31 12.65 -13.96
CA VAL A 436 2.92 11.34 -13.72
C VAL A 436 3.15 10.60 -15.04
N ARG A 437 2.16 10.59 -15.94
CA ARG A 437 2.26 9.97 -17.28
C ARG A 437 3.36 10.62 -18.12
N ALA A 438 3.48 11.95 -18.09
CA ALA A 438 4.58 12.66 -18.76
C ALA A 438 5.94 12.27 -18.16
N ALA A 439 6.04 12.16 -16.84
CA ALA A 439 7.25 11.73 -16.17
C ALA A 439 7.61 10.26 -16.47
N MET A 440 6.60 9.37 -16.60
CA MET A 440 6.77 7.99 -17.05
C MET A 440 7.34 7.96 -18.47
N ALA A 441 6.73 8.69 -19.41
CA ALA A 441 7.19 8.75 -20.80
C ALA A 441 8.65 9.21 -20.91
N LYS A 442 9.01 10.30 -20.21
CA LYS A 442 10.39 10.78 -20.16
C LYS A 442 11.35 9.74 -19.56
N GLN A 443 10.92 9.01 -18.53
CA GLN A 443 11.76 7.96 -17.94
C GLN A 443 11.95 6.76 -18.88
N ARG A 444 10.93 6.43 -19.68
CA ARG A 444 11.02 5.41 -20.73
C ARG A 444 12.07 5.79 -21.78
N GLU A 445 12.05 7.04 -22.27
CA GLU A 445 13.06 7.54 -23.21
C GLU A 445 14.49 7.43 -22.65
N ILE A 446 14.69 7.82 -21.37
CA ILE A 446 15.99 7.71 -20.70
C ILE A 446 16.45 6.25 -20.59
N ASN A 447 15.53 5.33 -20.28
CA ASN A 447 15.86 3.92 -20.15
C ASN A 447 16.21 3.32 -21.53
N ALA A 448 15.47 3.67 -22.58
CA ALA A 448 15.74 3.23 -23.95
C ALA A 448 17.14 3.67 -24.42
N ALA A 449 17.50 4.94 -24.19
CA ALA A 449 18.80 5.49 -24.57
C ALA A 449 19.99 4.81 -23.85
N LYS A 450 19.79 4.28 -22.63
CA LYS A 450 20.83 3.54 -21.89
C LYS A 450 21.09 2.14 -22.45
N THR A 451 20.10 1.53 -23.08
CA THR A 451 20.22 0.22 -23.73
C THR A 451 20.89 0.29 -25.11
N GLU A 452 20.97 1.47 -25.73
CA GLU A 452 21.54 1.66 -27.08
C GLU A 452 23.03 2.01 -27.10
N VAL A 453 23.70 2.17 -25.95
CA VAL A 453 25.16 2.40 -25.91
C VAL A 453 25.88 1.08 -26.23
N PRO A 454 26.59 0.96 -27.36
CA PRO A 454 27.31 -0.28 -27.71
C PRO A 454 28.44 -0.51 -26.72
N GLU A 455 28.63 -1.76 -26.27
CA GLU A 455 29.86 -2.16 -25.58
C GLU A 455 31.06 -1.77 -26.46
N GLU A 456 31.92 -0.87 -25.96
CA GLU A 456 33.20 -0.59 -26.59
C GLU A 456 33.93 -1.92 -26.84
N PRO A 457 34.45 -2.16 -28.06
CA PRO A 457 35.17 -3.38 -28.35
C PRO A 457 36.37 -3.46 -27.40
N LYS A 458 36.38 -4.45 -26.52
CA LYS A 458 37.52 -4.77 -25.67
C LYS A 458 38.75 -4.90 -26.56
N SER A 459 39.61 -3.89 -26.52
CA SER A 459 40.91 -3.90 -27.17
C SER A 459 41.70 -5.06 -26.59
N GLY A 460 41.92 -6.08 -27.42
CA GLY A 460 42.70 -7.25 -27.06
C GLY A 460 44.12 -6.85 -26.65
N PRO A 461 44.78 -7.64 -25.78
CA PRO A 461 46.12 -7.33 -25.31
C PRO A 461 47.08 -7.25 -26.49
N GLN A 462 47.73 -6.09 -26.64
CA GLN A 462 48.85 -5.92 -27.56
C GLN A 462 49.97 -6.87 -27.15
N ALA A 463 50.25 -7.84 -28.03
CA ALA A 463 51.45 -8.67 -27.94
C ALA A 463 52.68 -7.77 -28.08
N THR A 464 53.48 -7.70 -27.03
CA THR A 464 54.82 -7.13 -27.07
C THR A 464 55.76 -8.19 -27.62
N LEU A 465 56.50 -7.82 -28.68
CA LEU A 465 57.62 -8.59 -29.26
C LEU A 465 58.89 -8.37 -28.46
#